data_AF-A0A6A5A8F9-F1
#
_entry.id   AF-A0A6A5A8F9-F1
#
_cell.length_a   1.000
_cell.length_b   1.000
_cell.length_c   1.000
_cell.angle_alpha   90.00
_cell.angle_beta   90.00
_cell.angle_gamma   90.00
#
_symmetry.space_group_name_H-M   'P 1'
#
loop_
_entity.id
_entity.type
_entity.pdbx_description
1 polymer ?
#
loop_
_entity_poly.entity_id
_entity_poly.type
_entity_poly.pdbx_seq_one_letter_code
_entity_poly.pdbx_strand_id
1 'polypeptide(L)'
;MQILIPRWREQSNATKESFKQLVTNGQLDLSANGAWVMHDEATPHYTTLLDQTALGHKFLLDEFGVIPRIGWQVDPFGHSATQGSLLSSGIGFDALYFARMDYQDYAKRKVNKDLGNHIFWPVGEDFKFQNAVKWFKNLDKLIHYTNQEGRVNVFYSTLGNYTDVKLQDKSLQWTTKTDDFFPYADRANGYWNGYFTSRPALKRYIRVANSALQALR
;
A
#
# COMPACT_ATOMS: atom_id res chain seq x y z
N MET A 1 4.67 2.39 -9.30
CA MET A 1 5.24 3.38 -10.24
C MET A 1 5.24 2.95 -11.71
N GLN A 2 5.12 1.65 -12.02
CA GLN A 2 5.06 1.10 -13.38
C GLN A 2 4.05 1.81 -14.31
N ILE A 3 2.94 2.30 -13.75
CA ILE A 3 1.91 3.04 -14.50
C ILE A 3 2.18 4.55 -14.51
N LEU A 4 2.53 5.13 -13.35
CA LEU A 4 2.67 6.57 -13.19
C LEU A 4 3.82 7.12 -14.04
N ILE A 5 4.99 6.46 -14.05
CA ILE A 5 6.20 6.97 -14.72
C ILE A 5 6.01 7.10 -16.23
N PRO A 6 5.53 6.08 -16.97
CA PRO A 6 5.27 6.22 -18.40
C PRO A 6 4.26 7.33 -18.69
N ARG A 7 3.12 7.35 -17.96
CA ARG A 7 2.10 8.40 -18.15
C ARG A 7 2.63 9.79 -17.86
N TRP A 8 3.45 9.94 -16.83
CA TRP A 8 4.10 11.20 -16.47
C TRP A 8 4.93 11.75 -17.63
N ARG A 9 5.71 10.89 -18.28
CA ARG A 9 6.57 11.29 -19.41
C ARG A 9 5.78 11.83 -20.59
N GLU A 10 4.57 11.34 -20.80
CA GLU A 10 3.67 11.75 -21.89
C GLU A 10 2.87 13.03 -21.60
N GLN A 11 2.84 13.51 -20.35
CA GLN A 11 2.05 14.70 -19.97
C GLN A 11 2.72 16.02 -20.39
N SER A 12 1.88 17.01 -20.68
CA SER A 12 2.31 18.41 -20.88
C SER A 12 2.87 19.02 -19.60
N ASN A 13 3.70 20.06 -19.72
CA ASN A 13 4.24 20.77 -18.56
C ASN A 13 3.12 21.36 -17.68
N ALA A 14 2.05 21.89 -18.27
CA ALA A 14 0.91 22.42 -17.52
C ALA A 14 0.24 21.34 -16.65
N THR A 15 0.02 20.14 -17.19
CA THR A 15 -0.53 19.01 -16.43
C THR A 15 0.42 18.56 -15.33
N LYS A 16 1.73 18.51 -15.61
CA LYS A 16 2.75 18.15 -14.61
C LYS A 16 2.77 19.12 -13.44
N GLU A 17 2.75 20.42 -13.71
CA GLU A 17 2.70 21.46 -12.67
C GLU A 17 1.41 21.37 -11.84
N SER A 18 0.27 21.16 -12.50
CA SER A 18 -1.01 20.98 -11.80
C SER A 18 -0.99 19.76 -10.89
N PHE A 19 -0.41 18.65 -11.35
CA PHE A 19 -0.25 17.43 -10.55
C PHE A 19 0.69 17.65 -9.37
N LYS A 20 1.83 18.33 -9.57
CA LYS A 20 2.75 18.69 -8.48
C LYS A 20 2.06 19.54 -7.43
N GLN A 21 1.24 20.52 -7.83
CA GLN A 21 0.45 21.32 -6.89
C GLN A 21 -0.51 20.46 -6.06
N LEU A 22 -1.19 19.48 -6.67
CA LEU A 22 -2.07 18.56 -5.94
C LEU A 22 -1.29 17.72 -4.91
N VAL A 23 -0.07 17.31 -5.22
CA VAL A 23 0.82 16.58 -4.28
C VAL A 23 1.26 17.52 -3.15
N THR A 24 1.75 18.72 -3.46
CA THR A 24 2.18 19.72 -2.47
C THR A 24 1.04 20.12 -1.54
N ASN A 25 -0.18 20.24 -2.06
CA ASN A 25 -1.38 20.56 -1.28
C ASN A 25 -1.90 19.37 -0.45
N GLY A 26 -1.30 18.18 -0.57
CA GLY A 26 -1.73 16.97 0.13
C GLY A 26 -3.01 16.34 -0.40
N GLN A 27 -3.50 16.77 -1.57
CA GLN A 27 -4.68 16.21 -2.23
C GLN A 27 -4.37 14.87 -2.91
N LEU A 28 -3.14 14.71 -3.40
CA LEU A 28 -2.59 13.44 -3.90
C LEU A 28 -1.44 12.98 -3.02
N ASP A 29 -1.72 12.00 -2.17
CA ASP A 29 -0.73 11.43 -1.27
C ASP A 29 0.11 10.36 -2.00
N LEU A 30 1.38 10.69 -2.24
CA LEU A 30 2.38 9.78 -2.80
C LEU A 30 3.28 9.14 -1.74
N SER A 31 2.97 9.30 -0.44
CA SER A 31 3.75 8.71 0.65
C SER A 31 3.50 7.20 0.83
N ALA A 32 2.49 6.65 0.16
CA ALA A 32 2.10 5.25 0.23
C ALA A 32 2.77 4.39 -0.87
N ASN A 33 3.48 3.35 -0.42
CA ASN A 33 4.25 2.35 -1.15
C ASN A 33 5.37 2.95 -2.02
N GLY A 34 5.02 3.65 -3.08
CA GLY A 34 5.96 4.34 -3.96
C GLY A 34 6.89 3.45 -4.78
N ALA A 35 6.83 2.13 -4.65
CA ALA A 35 7.67 1.21 -5.39
C ALA A 35 7.25 1.06 -6.87
N TRP A 36 8.05 0.38 -7.68
CA TRP A 36 7.72 0.09 -9.08
C TRP A 36 6.37 -0.64 -9.19
N VAL A 37 6.15 -1.66 -8.37
CA VAL A 37 4.88 -2.39 -8.27
C VAL A 37 4.53 -2.65 -6.80
N MET A 38 3.28 -3.04 -6.55
CA MET A 38 2.94 -3.78 -5.34
C MET A 38 3.40 -5.23 -5.55
N HIS A 39 4.56 -5.57 -5.02
CA HIS A 39 5.21 -6.86 -5.23
C HIS A 39 4.54 -7.99 -4.44
N ASP A 40 4.66 -9.22 -4.94
CA ASP A 40 4.39 -10.42 -4.12
C ASP A 40 5.37 -10.50 -2.94
N GLU A 41 4.96 -11.13 -1.84
CA GLU A 41 5.78 -11.28 -0.64
C GLU A 41 6.27 -12.72 -0.41
N ALA A 42 5.74 -13.72 -1.12
CA ALA A 42 6.15 -15.11 -0.94
C ALA A 42 7.31 -15.52 -1.86
N THR A 43 7.25 -15.13 -3.14
CA THR A 43 8.12 -15.69 -4.18
C THR A 43 9.23 -14.77 -4.70
N PRO A 44 9.28 -13.45 -4.44
CA PRO A 44 10.45 -12.64 -4.76
C PRO A 44 11.65 -12.91 -3.85
N HIS A 45 12.82 -12.43 -4.29
CA HIS A 45 14.01 -12.39 -3.45
C HIS A 45 14.15 -10.97 -2.86
N TYR A 46 14.71 -10.82 -1.66
CA TYR A 46 14.79 -9.50 -1.02
C TYR A 46 15.54 -8.45 -1.85
N THR A 47 16.55 -8.85 -2.64
CA THR A 47 17.24 -7.93 -3.56
C THR A 47 16.29 -7.32 -4.59
N THR A 48 15.38 -8.14 -5.15
CA THR A 48 14.37 -7.65 -6.11
C THR A 48 13.34 -6.74 -5.44
N LEU A 49 13.02 -6.99 -4.17
CA LEU A 49 12.14 -6.16 -3.36
C LEU A 49 12.75 -4.76 -3.16
N LEU A 50 14.05 -4.70 -2.82
CA LEU A 50 14.79 -3.45 -2.67
C LEU A 50 14.90 -2.69 -3.99
N ASP A 51 15.30 -3.35 -5.07
CA ASP A 51 15.57 -2.70 -6.35
C ASP A 51 14.35 -1.99 -6.92
N GLN A 52 13.22 -2.70 -6.94
CA GLN A 52 12.00 -2.15 -7.48
C GLN A 52 11.43 -1.04 -6.57
N THR A 53 11.67 -1.11 -5.26
CA THR A 53 11.31 -0.05 -4.30
C THR A 53 12.17 1.19 -4.52
N ALA A 54 13.49 1.03 -4.54
CA ALA A 54 14.45 2.11 -4.73
C ALA A 54 14.23 2.84 -6.06
N LEU A 55 13.95 2.12 -7.14
CA LEU A 55 13.65 2.71 -8.46
C LEU A 55 12.43 3.64 -8.40
N GLY A 56 11.36 3.21 -7.72
CA GLY A 56 10.15 4.02 -7.58
C GLY A 56 10.35 5.21 -6.64
N HIS A 57 11.00 4.99 -5.50
CA HIS A 57 11.29 6.05 -4.52
C HIS A 57 12.20 7.13 -5.08
N LYS A 58 13.22 6.75 -5.86
CA LYS A 58 14.09 7.72 -6.53
C LYS A 58 13.30 8.65 -7.45
N PHE A 59 12.38 8.11 -8.25
CA PHE A 59 11.52 8.93 -9.09
C PHE A 59 10.64 9.89 -8.28
N LEU A 60 10.07 9.42 -7.17
CA LEU A 60 9.23 10.26 -6.30
C LEU A 60 10.03 11.39 -5.64
N LEU A 61 11.24 11.10 -5.22
CA LEU A 61 12.16 12.10 -4.65
C LEU A 61 12.56 13.14 -5.71
N ASP A 62 13.01 12.69 -6.89
CA ASP A 62 13.51 13.57 -7.94
C ASP A 62 12.42 14.49 -8.53
N GLU A 63 11.19 13.97 -8.71
CA GLU A 63 10.11 14.73 -9.37
C GLU A 63 9.21 15.51 -8.41
N PHE A 64 8.98 14.97 -7.20
CA PHE A 64 8.00 15.49 -6.25
C PHE A 64 8.59 15.86 -4.89
N GLY A 65 9.87 15.54 -4.62
CA GLY A 65 10.48 15.73 -3.30
C GLY A 65 9.86 14.84 -2.22
N VAL A 66 9.20 13.74 -2.61
CA VAL A 66 8.47 12.86 -1.69
C VAL A 66 9.30 11.64 -1.33
N ILE A 67 9.43 11.38 -0.02
CA ILE A 67 9.97 10.14 0.51
C ILE A 67 8.79 9.32 1.06
N PRO A 68 8.44 8.18 0.44
CA PRO A 68 7.40 7.31 0.97
C PRO A 68 7.74 6.79 2.36
N ARG A 69 6.74 6.72 3.23
CA ARG A 69 6.88 6.28 4.62
C ARG A 69 5.85 5.24 5.03
N ILE A 70 4.97 4.84 4.12
CA ILE A 70 3.88 3.90 4.41
C ILE A 70 3.91 2.77 3.40
N GLY A 71 3.86 1.52 3.86
CA GLY A 71 3.64 0.37 3.00
C GLY A 71 2.16 0.21 2.64
N TRP A 72 1.86 0.03 1.36
CA TRP A 72 0.51 -0.30 0.87
C TRP A 72 0.57 -1.62 0.09
N GLN A 73 0.14 -2.70 0.74
CA GLN A 73 0.20 -4.09 0.26
C GLN A 73 -1.17 -4.75 0.38
N VAL A 74 -2.17 -4.18 -0.28
CA VAL A 74 -3.55 -4.68 -0.14
C VAL A 74 -3.80 -6.01 -0.84
N ASP A 75 -2.98 -6.37 -1.84
CA ASP A 75 -3.26 -7.51 -2.72
C ASP A 75 -2.24 -8.68 -2.77
N PRO A 76 -1.07 -8.66 -2.10
CA PRO A 76 -0.27 -9.88 -1.93
C PRO A 76 -1.02 -10.97 -1.16
N PHE A 77 -0.84 -12.23 -1.55
CA PHE A 77 -1.55 -13.38 -0.99
C PHE A 77 -0.88 -13.91 0.29
N GLY A 78 -0.87 -13.10 1.33
CA GLY A 78 -0.11 -13.30 2.57
C GLY A 78 1.12 -12.39 2.61
N HIS A 79 1.68 -12.20 3.80
CA HIS A 79 2.69 -11.17 4.06
C HIS A 79 3.90 -11.73 4.81
N SER A 80 5.10 -11.38 4.36
CA SER A 80 6.36 -11.93 4.89
C SER A 80 6.88 -11.12 6.08
N ALA A 81 7.58 -11.79 7.00
CA ALA A 81 8.36 -11.08 8.04
C ALA A 81 9.48 -10.21 7.43
N THR A 82 10.00 -10.60 6.26
CA THR A 82 10.98 -9.81 5.50
C THR A 82 10.40 -8.46 5.08
N GLN A 83 9.15 -8.39 4.65
CA GLN A 83 8.49 -7.12 4.32
C GLN A 83 8.44 -6.19 5.53
N GLY A 84 7.96 -6.71 6.67
CA GLY A 84 7.85 -5.95 7.91
C GLY A 84 9.20 -5.41 8.37
N SER A 85 10.23 -6.26 8.42
CA SER A 85 11.58 -5.86 8.84
C SER A 85 12.28 -4.94 7.84
N LEU A 86 12.29 -5.30 6.55
CA LEU A 86 13.04 -4.58 5.52
C LEU A 86 12.46 -3.20 5.23
N LEU A 87 11.14 -3.10 5.08
CA LEU A 87 10.51 -1.81 4.77
C LEU A 87 10.37 -0.91 5.99
N SER A 88 10.16 -1.47 7.19
CA SER A 88 10.03 -0.64 8.41
C SER A 88 11.41 -0.26 8.96
N SER A 89 12.23 -1.22 9.41
CA SER A 89 13.53 -0.90 10.01
C SER A 89 14.63 -0.55 9.00
N GLY A 90 14.52 -1.03 7.75
CA GLY A 90 15.53 -0.76 6.72
C GLY A 90 15.28 0.54 5.97
N ILE A 91 14.05 0.75 5.47
CA ILE A 91 13.68 1.91 4.63
C ILE A 91 13.07 3.06 5.43
N GLY A 92 12.61 2.81 6.67
CA GLY A 92 12.07 3.83 7.56
C GLY A 92 10.56 4.06 7.39
N PHE A 93 9.79 3.02 7.07
CA PHE A 93 8.33 3.13 7.04
C PHE A 93 7.73 3.17 8.45
N ASP A 94 6.79 4.09 8.65
CA ASP A 94 6.02 4.29 9.88
C ASP A 94 4.92 3.22 10.05
N ALA A 95 4.36 2.74 8.94
CA ALA A 95 3.24 1.81 8.94
C ALA A 95 3.22 0.91 7.70
N LEU A 96 2.59 -0.26 7.83
CA LEU A 96 2.28 -1.17 6.73
C LEU A 96 0.79 -1.52 6.77
N TYR A 97 0.10 -1.29 5.67
CA TYR A 97 -1.31 -1.63 5.49
C TYR A 97 -1.48 -2.73 4.45
N PHE A 98 -2.29 -3.72 4.80
CA PHE A 98 -2.61 -4.85 3.94
C PHE A 98 -4.02 -5.37 4.20
N ALA A 99 -4.57 -6.15 3.27
CA ALA A 99 -5.94 -6.65 3.37
C ALA A 99 -6.05 -8.18 3.51
N ARG A 100 -5.00 -8.94 3.13
CA ARG A 100 -5.08 -10.40 2.99
C ARG A 100 -4.35 -11.13 4.12
N MET A 101 -5.11 -11.66 5.06
CA MET A 101 -4.64 -12.57 6.12
C MET A 101 -5.57 -13.79 6.21
N ASP A 102 -5.13 -14.86 6.88
CA ASP A 102 -5.97 -16.03 7.10
C ASP A 102 -7.34 -15.64 7.70
N TYR A 103 -8.41 -16.24 7.17
CA TYR A 103 -9.79 -15.90 7.54
C TYR A 103 -10.08 -16.10 9.03
N GLN A 104 -9.41 -17.05 9.70
CA GLN A 104 -9.57 -17.29 11.14
C GLN A 104 -8.81 -16.24 11.95
N ASP A 105 -7.61 -15.84 11.52
CA ASP A 105 -6.87 -14.73 12.16
C ASP A 105 -7.64 -13.42 12.02
N TYR A 106 -8.19 -13.14 10.83
CA TYR A 106 -9.07 -11.99 10.61
C TYR A 106 -10.29 -12.01 11.54
N ALA A 107 -10.98 -13.16 11.63
CA ALA A 107 -12.15 -13.30 12.50
C ALA A 107 -11.81 -13.05 13.98
N LYS A 108 -10.69 -13.57 14.46
CA LYS A 108 -10.20 -13.35 15.84
C LYS A 108 -9.87 -11.87 16.08
N ARG A 109 -9.11 -11.23 15.20
CA ARG A 109 -8.72 -9.82 15.32
C ARG A 109 -9.90 -8.86 15.22
N LYS A 110 -10.90 -9.20 14.40
CA LYS A 110 -12.13 -8.41 14.25
C LYS A 110 -12.96 -8.37 15.55
N VAL A 111 -12.96 -9.45 16.33
CA VAL A 111 -13.69 -9.51 17.61
C VAL A 111 -13.05 -8.62 18.67
N ASN A 112 -11.72 -8.53 18.70
CA ASN A 112 -11.00 -7.78 19.74
C ASN A 112 -11.17 -6.26 19.64
N LYS A 113 -11.49 -5.71 18.46
CA LYS A 113 -11.90 -4.30 18.24
C LYS A 113 -10.96 -3.21 18.81
N ASP A 114 -9.65 -3.41 18.78
CA ASP A 114 -8.67 -2.43 19.27
C ASP A 114 -8.44 -1.22 18.33
N LEU A 115 -9.49 -0.73 17.67
CA LEU A 115 -9.38 0.15 16.50
C LEU A 115 -9.46 1.65 16.81
N GLY A 116 -9.47 2.06 18.09
CA GLY A 116 -9.59 3.47 18.50
C GLY A 116 -10.78 4.22 17.90
N ASN A 117 -10.69 5.54 17.89
CA ASN A 117 -11.78 6.42 17.42
C ASN A 117 -11.71 6.78 15.93
N HIS A 118 -10.61 6.44 15.26
CA HIS A 118 -10.37 6.78 13.85
C HIS A 118 -10.43 5.52 12.99
N ILE A 119 -11.22 5.55 11.92
CA ILE A 119 -11.36 4.47 10.95
C ILE A 119 -10.93 4.99 9.59
N PHE A 120 -10.06 4.25 8.90
CA PHE A 120 -9.74 4.49 7.50
C PHE A 120 -10.63 3.65 6.60
N TRP A 121 -11.37 4.31 5.72
CA TRP A 121 -12.15 3.62 4.69
C TRP A 121 -11.46 3.80 3.33
N PRO A 122 -10.79 2.76 2.80
CA PRO A 122 -10.24 2.81 1.44
C PRO A 122 -11.39 2.75 0.43
N VAL A 123 -11.84 3.91 -0.04
CA VAL A 123 -12.85 3.99 -1.08
C VAL A 123 -12.20 3.72 -2.43
N GLY A 124 -12.42 2.51 -2.95
CA GLY A 124 -11.89 2.08 -4.24
C GLY A 124 -12.03 0.58 -4.44
N GLU A 125 -11.68 0.13 -5.63
CA GLU A 125 -11.58 -1.27 -6.05
C GLU A 125 -10.71 -1.30 -7.31
N ASP A 126 -10.49 -2.48 -7.87
CA ASP A 126 -9.79 -2.71 -9.13
C ASP A 126 -10.27 -1.76 -10.23
N PHE A 127 -9.34 -0.95 -10.74
CA PHE A 127 -9.51 -0.04 -11.88
C PHE A 127 -10.71 0.93 -11.77
N LYS A 128 -11.08 1.34 -10.55
CA LYS A 128 -12.07 2.42 -10.34
C LYS A 128 -11.46 3.80 -10.56
N PHE A 129 -12.27 4.84 -10.36
CA PHE A 129 -11.93 6.25 -10.62
C PHE A 129 -11.60 6.63 -12.08
N GLN A 130 -11.88 5.76 -13.06
CA GLN A 130 -11.81 6.13 -14.49
C GLN A 130 -12.68 7.36 -14.81
N ASN A 131 -13.86 7.46 -14.18
CA ASN A 131 -14.64 8.69 -14.10
C ASN A 131 -14.67 9.18 -12.65
N ALA A 132 -13.59 9.85 -12.24
CA ALA A 132 -13.43 10.35 -10.87
C ALA A 132 -14.53 11.34 -10.45
N VAL A 133 -15.06 12.15 -11.38
CA VAL A 133 -16.11 13.13 -11.10
C VAL A 133 -17.37 12.47 -10.53
N LYS A 134 -17.77 11.31 -11.09
CA LYS A 134 -18.91 10.55 -10.57
C LYS A 134 -18.69 10.05 -9.14
N TRP A 135 -17.45 9.65 -8.81
CA TRP A 135 -17.11 9.18 -7.46
C TRP A 135 -17.13 10.33 -6.46
N PHE A 136 -16.39 11.41 -6.73
CA PHE A 136 -16.33 12.57 -5.84
C PHE A 136 -17.71 13.20 -5.61
N LYS A 137 -18.54 13.34 -6.66
CA LYS A 137 -19.91 13.87 -6.51
C LYS A 137 -20.78 13.07 -5.53
N ASN A 138 -20.63 11.75 -5.49
CA ASN A 138 -21.40 10.91 -4.57
C ASN A 138 -20.79 10.89 -3.16
N LEU A 139 -19.47 10.92 -3.06
CA LEU A 139 -18.76 11.01 -1.78
C LEU A 139 -19.02 12.34 -1.08
N ASP A 140 -19.08 13.45 -1.82
CA ASP A 140 -19.43 14.77 -1.27
C ASP A 140 -20.82 14.74 -0.62
N LYS A 141 -21.80 14.11 -1.27
CA LYS A 141 -23.15 13.94 -0.71
C LYS A 141 -23.13 13.07 0.54
N LEU A 142 -22.41 11.94 0.49
CA LEU A 142 -22.29 11.02 1.62
C LEU A 142 -21.70 11.74 2.84
N ILE A 143 -20.59 12.46 2.64
CA ILE A 143 -19.92 13.26 3.67
C ILE A 143 -20.89 14.31 4.23
N HIS A 144 -21.54 15.08 3.35
CA HIS A 144 -22.45 16.14 3.75
C HIS A 144 -23.59 15.64 4.64
N TYR A 145 -24.35 14.64 4.19
CA TYR A 145 -25.51 14.15 4.92
C TYR A 145 -25.13 13.36 6.19
N THR A 146 -24.00 12.64 6.18
CA THR A 146 -23.53 11.93 7.37
C THR A 146 -23.10 12.92 8.46
N ASN A 147 -22.37 13.97 8.08
CA ASN A 147 -21.93 15.00 9.04
C ASN A 147 -23.09 15.87 9.53
N GLN A 148 -24.12 16.09 8.70
CA GLN A 148 -25.34 16.79 9.11
C GLN A 148 -26.10 16.03 10.20
N GLU A 149 -26.11 14.69 10.14
CA GLU A 149 -26.71 13.86 11.18
C GLU A 149 -25.93 13.93 12.51
N GLY A 150 -24.60 14.03 12.44
CA GLY A 150 -23.74 14.28 13.60
C GLY A 150 -23.39 13.05 14.46
N ARG A 151 -23.80 11.83 14.07
CA ARG A 151 -23.41 10.59 14.78
C ARG A 151 -21.93 10.23 14.59
N VAL A 152 -21.39 10.52 13.42
CA VAL A 152 -19.99 10.28 13.07
C VAL A 152 -19.50 11.45 12.22
N ASN A 153 -18.18 11.70 12.23
CA ASN A 153 -17.54 12.70 11.38
C ASN A 153 -16.79 11.98 10.25
N VAL A 154 -17.18 12.27 9.00
CA VAL A 154 -16.60 11.69 7.79
C VAL A 154 -15.99 12.81 6.96
N PHE A 155 -14.79 12.61 6.45
CA PHE A 155 -14.10 13.59 5.60
C PHE A 155 -13.10 12.87 4.68
N TYR A 156 -12.70 13.53 3.59
CA TYR A 156 -11.61 13.03 2.77
C TYR A 156 -10.31 13.07 3.55
N SER A 157 -9.56 11.97 3.50
CA SER A 157 -8.27 11.87 4.15
C SER A 157 -7.31 11.08 3.27
N THR A 158 -6.05 11.09 3.67
CA THR A 158 -4.97 10.34 3.05
C THR A 158 -4.49 9.25 4.00
N LEU A 159 -3.74 8.29 3.47
CA LEU A 159 -3.16 7.25 4.31
C LEU A 159 -2.09 7.84 5.25
N GLY A 160 -1.34 8.85 4.78
CA GLY A 160 -0.45 9.69 5.59
C GLY A 160 -1.14 10.27 6.83
N ASN A 161 -2.20 11.04 6.62
CA ASN A 161 -2.93 11.70 7.72
C ASN A 161 -3.53 10.69 8.70
N TYR A 162 -4.07 9.58 8.20
CA TYR A 162 -4.59 8.52 9.06
C TYR A 162 -3.50 7.88 9.92
N THR A 163 -2.34 7.61 9.32
CA THR A 163 -1.17 7.07 10.04
C THR A 163 -0.72 8.01 11.14
N ASP A 164 -0.61 9.30 10.85
CA ASP A 164 -0.16 10.30 11.83
C ASP A 164 -1.10 10.40 13.03
N VAL A 165 -2.41 10.47 12.77
CA VAL A 165 -3.41 10.53 13.84
C VAL A 165 -3.37 9.26 14.69
N LYS A 166 -3.16 8.08 14.08
CA LYS A 166 -3.01 6.83 14.82
C LYS A 166 -1.76 6.78 15.68
N LEU A 167 -0.63 7.29 15.20
CA LEU A 167 0.63 7.33 15.95
C LEU A 167 0.60 8.35 17.09
N GLN A 168 -0.16 9.45 16.91
CA GLN A 168 -0.32 10.48 17.93
C GLN A 168 -1.30 10.10 19.05
N ASP A 169 -2.23 9.18 18.79
CA ASP A 169 -3.23 8.74 19.76
C ASP A 169 -2.61 7.84 20.85
N LYS A 170 -2.24 8.47 21.97
CA LYS A 170 -1.66 7.82 23.15
C LYS A 170 -2.64 6.91 23.91
N SER A 171 -3.94 6.95 23.58
CA SER A 171 -4.92 6.04 24.18
C SER A 171 -4.85 4.63 23.57
N LEU A 172 -4.27 4.51 22.37
CA LEU A 172 -4.10 3.23 21.71
C LEU A 172 -2.99 2.40 22.36
N GLN A 173 -3.30 1.13 22.61
CA GLN A 173 -2.33 0.13 23.05
C GLN A 173 -2.12 -0.87 21.89
N TRP A 174 -0.90 -0.89 21.34
CA TRP A 174 -0.56 -1.75 20.22
C TRP A 174 -0.09 -3.12 20.69
N THR A 175 -0.61 -4.18 20.10
CA THR A 175 -0.11 -5.54 20.33
C THR A 175 1.10 -5.82 19.46
N THR A 176 2.11 -6.51 19.99
CA THR A 176 3.25 -6.99 19.20
C THR A 176 2.85 -8.19 18.33
N LYS A 177 3.27 -8.17 17.07
CA LYS A 177 3.20 -9.32 16.15
C LYS A 177 4.62 -9.68 15.70
N THR A 178 4.99 -10.95 15.87
CA THR A 178 6.23 -11.55 15.35
C THR A 178 5.92 -12.41 14.13
N ASP A 179 6.94 -12.80 13.37
CA ASP A 179 6.82 -13.72 12.23
C ASP A 179 5.93 -13.16 11.09
N ASP A 180 5.34 -14.03 10.29
CA ASP A 180 4.67 -13.68 9.03
C ASP A 180 3.14 -13.88 9.07
N PHE A 181 2.47 -13.62 7.95
CA PHE A 181 1.06 -13.91 7.70
C PHE A 181 0.90 -14.98 6.61
N PHE A 182 1.80 -15.96 6.57
CA PHE A 182 1.69 -17.12 5.68
C PHE A 182 1.30 -18.39 6.43
N PRO A 183 0.61 -19.34 5.75
CA PRO A 183 -0.03 -19.19 4.45
C PRO A 183 -1.33 -18.38 4.53
N TYR A 184 -1.70 -17.71 3.44
CA TYR A 184 -3.00 -17.06 3.32
C TYR A 184 -4.09 -18.07 2.94
N ALA A 185 -5.24 -17.99 3.62
CA ALA A 185 -6.47 -18.66 3.22
C ALA A 185 -7.68 -17.75 3.37
N ASP A 186 -8.53 -17.70 2.34
CA ASP A 186 -9.74 -16.88 2.31
C ASP A 186 -10.98 -17.61 2.89
N ARG A 187 -10.91 -18.94 3.02
CA ARG A 187 -11.99 -19.81 3.53
C ARG A 187 -11.46 -21.19 3.94
N ALA A 188 -12.33 -21.98 4.58
CA ALA A 188 -12.06 -23.39 4.86
C ALA A 188 -11.73 -24.15 3.55
N ASN A 189 -10.51 -24.66 3.42
CA ASN A 189 -9.93 -25.30 2.23
C ASN A 189 -9.52 -24.37 1.06
N GLY A 190 -9.50 -23.05 1.26
CA GLY A 190 -9.05 -22.07 0.28
C GLY A 190 -7.61 -21.60 0.51
N TYR A 191 -6.64 -22.51 0.63
CA TYR A 191 -5.24 -22.13 0.88
C TYR A 191 -4.53 -21.68 -0.41
N TRP A 192 -3.93 -20.50 -0.37
CA TRP A 192 -3.21 -19.91 -1.52
C TRP A 192 -1.73 -20.25 -1.47
N ASN A 193 -1.37 -21.54 -1.36
CA ASN A 193 0.03 -21.99 -1.39
C ASN A 193 0.45 -22.55 -2.76
N GLY A 194 -0.49 -22.77 -3.68
CA GLY A 194 -0.18 -23.26 -5.04
C GLY A 194 0.64 -22.27 -5.88
N TYR A 195 0.51 -20.96 -5.63
CA TYR A 195 1.25 -19.94 -6.38
C TYR A 195 2.74 -19.88 -6.01
N PHE A 196 3.14 -20.54 -4.91
CA PHE A 196 4.54 -20.70 -4.53
C PHE A 196 5.33 -21.45 -5.61
N THR A 197 4.71 -22.42 -6.29
CA THR A 197 5.35 -23.24 -7.33
C THR A 197 4.85 -22.94 -8.74
N SER A 198 3.68 -22.31 -8.88
CA SER A 198 3.08 -22.02 -10.19
C SER A 198 4.03 -21.27 -11.13
N ARG A 199 4.08 -21.69 -12.41
CA ARG A 199 4.99 -21.16 -13.44
C ARG A 199 6.48 -21.24 -13.02
N PRO A 200 7.00 -22.44 -12.66
CA PRO A 200 8.34 -22.59 -12.08
C PRO A 200 9.46 -22.13 -13.02
N ALA A 201 9.29 -22.30 -14.34
CA ALA A 201 10.25 -21.82 -15.34
C ALA A 201 10.41 -20.29 -15.28
N LEU A 202 9.32 -19.54 -15.12
CA LEU A 202 9.35 -18.09 -14.97
C LEU A 202 10.01 -17.69 -13.64
N LYS A 203 9.69 -18.36 -12.54
CA LYS A 203 10.33 -18.09 -11.24
C LYS A 203 11.85 -18.31 -11.31
N ARG A 204 12.30 -19.39 -11.96
CA ARG A 204 13.73 -19.63 -12.22
C ARG A 204 14.34 -18.54 -13.09
N TYR A 205 13.66 -18.15 -14.17
CA TYR A 205 14.14 -17.10 -15.07
C TYR A 205 14.37 -15.77 -14.33
N ILE A 206 13.42 -15.36 -13.48
CA ILE A 206 13.55 -14.15 -12.66
C ILE A 206 14.77 -14.23 -11.73
N ARG A 207 15.05 -15.40 -11.14
CA ARG A 207 16.23 -15.58 -10.28
C ARG A 207 17.53 -15.45 -11.06
N VAL A 208 17.65 -16.10 -12.21
CA VAL A 208 18.83 -16.00 -13.08
C VAL A 208 19.05 -14.56 -13.55
N ALA A 209 17.98 -13.89 -14.00
CA ALA A 209 18.03 -12.50 -14.44
C ALA A 209 18.43 -11.55 -13.30
N ASN A 210 17.89 -11.75 -12.09
CA ASN A 210 18.29 -10.97 -10.92
C ASN A 210 19.78 -11.18 -10.58
N SER A 211 20.27 -12.42 -10.60
CA SER A 211 21.69 -12.69 -10.34
C SER A 211 22.60 -12.01 -11.37
N ALA A 212 22.23 -12.06 -12.65
CA ALA A 212 22.97 -11.36 -13.70
C ALA A 212 22.93 -9.84 -13.50
N LEU A 213 21.78 -9.27 -13.12
CA LEU A 213 21.65 -7.84 -12.82
C LEU A 213 22.53 -7.43 -11.63
N GLN A 214 22.56 -8.20 -10.55
CA GLN A 214 23.41 -7.88 -9.39
C GLN A 214 24.90 -7.97 -9.72
N ALA A 215 25.30 -8.86 -10.64
CA ALA A 215 26.69 -9.00 -11.06
C ALA A 215 27.19 -7.86 -11.96
N LEU A 216 26.29 -7.12 -12.61
CA LEU A 216 26.61 -6.03 -13.53
C LEU A 216 26.58 -4.64 -12.88
N ARG A 217 26.21 -4.55 -11.61
CA ARG A 217 26.17 -3.30 -10.84
C ARG A 217 27.49 -3.03 -10.15
#